data_AF-A0A812Z7L2-F1
#
_entry.id   AF-A0A812Z7L2-F1
#
_cell.length_a   1.000
_cell.length_b   1.000
_cell.length_c   1.000
_cell.angle_alpha   90.00
_cell.angle_beta   90.00
_cell.angle_gamma   90.00
#
_symmetry.space_group_name_H-M   'P 1'
#
loop_
_entity.id
_entity.type
_entity.pdbx_description
1 polymer ?
#
loop_
_entity_poly.entity_id
_entity_poly.type
_entity_poly.pdbx_seq_one_letter_code
_entity_poly.pdbx_strand_id
1 'polypeptide(L)'
;YDGRQAGMYHLKEAMGHFTLKQYAGHSHKPQSREGQTFRSGYASMVSWMEAMDISSFLENQTVVPVCYGGVFLTTYSQIANPPPGVWKRLEESLSRDDNIEEGHYAERSWAALLSTPLTLQQELDALRRAHLVEDKSWFRGMILGPLIETTTAPLPEAKPSVAPSAT
;
A
#
# COMPACT_ATOMS: atom_id res chain seq x y z
N TYR A 1 -14.10 2.58 -10.90
CA TYR A 1 -14.11 1.25 -10.28
C TYR A 1 -15.29 0.49 -10.87
N ASP A 2 -15.06 -0.73 -11.34
CA ASP A 2 -16.00 -1.64 -12.01
C ASP A 2 -16.81 -2.49 -11.01
N GLY A 3 -16.95 -2.03 -9.76
CA GLY A 3 -17.60 -2.76 -8.68
C GLY A 3 -16.72 -3.77 -7.95
N ARG A 4 -15.44 -3.91 -8.29
CA ARG A 4 -14.48 -4.78 -7.58
C ARG A 4 -13.87 -4.12 -6.36
N GLN A 5 -13.57 -4.92 -5.33
CA GLN A 5 -12.77 -4.47 -4.20
C GLN A 5 -11.33 -4.17 -4.63
N ALA A 6 -10.71 -3.17 -3.99
CA ALA A 6 -9.27 -2.98 -4.10
C ALA A 6 -8.54 -4.23 -3.60
N GLY A 7 -7.47 -4.61 -4.31
CA GLY A 7 -6.64 -5.74 -3.97
C GLY A 7 -5.74 -5.48 -2.76
N MET A 8 -5.51 -6.51 -1.95
CA MET A 8 -4.50 -6.49 -0.88
C MET A 8 -3.11 -6.95 -1.37
N TYR A 9 -2.98 -7.29 -2.65
CA TYR A 9 -1.77 -7.87 -3.23
C TYR A 9 -1.37 -7.15 -4.50
N HIS A 10 -0.07 -7.04 -4.72
CA HIS A 10 0.52 -6.55 -5.95
C HIS A 10 1.41 -7.61 -6.61
N LEU A 11 1.41 -7.65 -7.95
CA LEU A 11 2.54 -8.19 -8.69
C LEU A 11 3.77 -7.30 -8.42
N LYS A 12 4.82 -7.88 -7.82
CA LYS A 12 6.03 -7.16 -7.39
C LYS A 12 6.68 -6.40 -8.55
N GLU A 13 6.83 -7.05 -9.70
CA GLU A 13 7.44 -6.45 -10.89
C GLU A 13 6.65 -5.23 -11.38
N ALA A 14 5.34 -5.38 -11.58
CA ALA A 14 4.47 -4.29 -12.01
C ALA A 14 4.46 -3.13 -11.01
N MET A 15 4.44 -3.43 -9.70
CA MET A 15 4.53 -2.43 -8.63
C MET A 15 5.83 -1.61 -8.72
N GLY A 16 6.96 -2.24 -9.03
CA GLY A 16 8.25 -1.56 -9.18
C GLY A 16 8.29 -0.48 -10.27
N HIS A 17 7.38 -0.57 -11.26
CA HIS A 17 7.18 0.41 -12.32
C HIS A 17 6.16 1.50 -11.98
N PHE A 18 5.74 1.59 -10.71
CA PHE A 18 4.85 2.65 -10.24
C PHE A 18 5.44 4.02 -10.53
N THR A 19 4.63 4.90 -11.13
CA THR A 19 4.99 6.29 -11.43
C THR A 19 3.82 7.22 -11.11
N LEU A 20 4.13 8.38 -10.53
CA LEU A 20 3.17 9.44 -10.30
C LEU A 20 3.42 10.55 -11.32
N LYS A 21 2.67 10.55 -12.43
CA LYS A 21 2.86 11.59 -13.45
C LYS A 21 2.54 12.99 -12.90
N GLN A 22 1.52 13.15 -12.05
CA GLN A 22 1.13 14.42 -11.40
C GLN A 22 0.35 14.17 -10.09
N TYR A 23 0.76 14.83 -8.99
CA TYR A 23 -0.06 15.06 -7.78
C TYR A 23 -0.83 16.39 -7.90
N ALA A 24 -1.32 16.72 -9.11
CA ALA A 24 -1.90 18.03 -9.43
C ALA A 24 -3.44 18.03 -9.49
N GLY A 25 -4.09 16.94 -9.08
CA GLY A 25 -5.54 16.83 -9.05
C GLY A 25 -6.00 16.55 -7.64
N HIS A 26 -6.74 17.51 -7.06
CA HIS A 26 -7.44 17.44 -5.76
C HIS A 26 -6.67 18.11 -4.60
N SER A 27 -6.81 19.43 -4.54
CA SER A 27 -6.91 20.27 -3.33
C SER A 27 -5.77 20.32 -2.30
N HIS A 28 -4.65 19.60 -2.45
CA HIS A 28 -3.45 19.85 -1.66
C HIS A 28 -2.39 20.51 -2.54
N LYS A 29 -2.14 21.81 -2.33
CA LYS A 29 -0.90 22.41 -2.82
C LYS A 29 0.26 21.58 -2.26
N PRO A 30 1.26 21.18 -3.06
CA PRO A 30 2.48 20.60 -2.54
C PRO A 30 3.19 21.72 -1.77
N GLN A 31 2.82 21.92 -0.52
CA GLN A 31 3.64 22.66 0.43
C GLN A 31 4.67 21.67 0.93
N SER A 32 5.59 21.30 0.04
CA SER A 32 6.89 20.88 0.50
C SER A 32 7.45 22.01 1.38
N ARG A 33 8.13 21.68 2.49
CA ARG A 33 8.93 22.66 3.23
C ARG A 33 9.76 23.47 2.22
N GLU A 34 9.81 24.79 2.39
CA GLU A 34 10.40 25.71 1.40
C GLU A 34 11.72 25.16 0.80
N GLY A 35 11.74 24.94 -0.52
CA GLY A 35 12.92 24.49 -1.27
C GLY A 35 13.03 22.99 -1.59
N GLN A 36 12.18 22.13 -1.02
CA GLN A 36 12.15 20.69 -1.33
C GLN A 36 11.31 20.42 -2.60
N THR A 37 11.65 19.40 -3.39
CA THR A 37 10.87 19.01 -4.60
C THR A 37 10.06 17.73 -4.34
N PHE A 38 8.84 17.63 -4.85
CA PHE A 38 8.06 16.38 -4.72
C PHE A 38 8.76 15.15 -5.34
N ARG A 39 9.50 15.37 -6.42
CA ARG A 39 10.16 14.32 -7.21
C ARG A 39 11.24 13.62 -6.42
N SER A 40 11.35 12.32 -6.64
CA SER A 40 12.42 11.52 -6.10
C SER A 40 13.73 11.73 -6.85
N GLY A 41 14.86 11.54 -6.15
CA GLY A 41 16.16 11.34 -6.79
C GLY A 41 16.32 9.97 -7.46
N TYR A 42 15.40 9.04 -7.16
CA TYR A 42 15.36 7.70 -7.75
C TYR A 42 14.56 7.71 -9.06
N ALA A 43 15.02 6.95 -10.05
CA ALA A 43 14.38 6.90 -11.37
C ALA A 43 13.02 6.16 -11.36
N SER A 44 12.79 5.32 -10.35
CA SER A 44 11.61 4.46 -10.20
C SER A 44 11.45 3.94 -8.78
N MET A 45 10.27 3.39 -8.46
CA MET A 45 10.05 2.70 -7.19
C MET A 45 11.01 1.52 -7.00
N VAL A 46 11.28 0.73 -8.05
CA VAL A 46 12.24 -0.39 -7.93
C VAL A 46 13.64 0.09 -7.57
N SER A 47 14.13 1.17 -8.18
CA SER A 47 15.45 1.74 -7.82
C SER A 47 15.49 2.30 -6.40
N TRP A 48 14.38 2.82 -5.89
CA TRP A 48 14.26 3.22 -4.49
C TRP A 48 14.28 2.00 -3.56
N MET A 49 13.51 0.96 -3.88
CA MET A 49 13.47 -0.30 -3.10
C MET A 49 14.84 -0.99 -3.04
N GLU A 50 15.61 -0.97 -4.13
CA GLU A 50 16.98 -1.47 -4.16
C GLU A 50 17.88 -0.69 -3.21
N ALA A 51 17.83 0.65 -3.25
CA ALA A 51 18.62 1.49 -2.36
C ALA A 51 18.26 1.30 -0.87
N MET A 52 17.01 0.94 -0.58
CA MET A 52 16.55 0.62 0.78
C MET A 52 16.87 -0.82 1.21
N ASP A 53 17.33 -1.69 0.29
CA ASP A 53 17.50 -3.14 0.46
C ASP A 53 16.18 -3.93 0.64
N ILE A 54 15.06 -3.33 0.22
CA ILE A 54 13.74 -3.97 0.23
C ILE A 54 13.65 -5.00 -0.91
N SER A 55 14.28 -4.73 -2.05
CA SER A 55 14.25 -5.65 -3.21
C SER A 55 14.86 -7.01 -2.88
N SER A 56 15.97 -7.04 -2.13
CA SER A 56 16.63 -8.27 -1.66
C SER A 56 15.74 -9.05 -0.70
N PHE A 57 15.09 -8.35 0.24
CA PHE A 57 14.14 -8.96 1.19
C PHE A 57 12.99 -9.69 0.51
N LEU A 58 12.53 -9.16 -0.63
CA LEU A 58 11.40 -9.66 -1.39
C LEU A 58 11.82 -10.48 -2.61
N GLU A 59 13.10 -10.87 -2.73
CA GLU A 59 13.63 -11.51 -3.94
C GLU A 59 12.82 -12.76 -4.33
N ASN A 60 12.43 -13.56 -3.34
CA ASN A 60 11.73 -14.83 -3.48
C ASN A 60 10.19 -14.71 -3.54
N GLN A 61 9.66 -13.49 -3.64
CA GLN A 61 8.22 -13.22 -3.73
C GLN A 61 7.87 -12.69 -5.12
N THR A 62 6.89 -13.30 -5.79
CA THR A 62 6.32 -12.77 -7.05
C THR A 62 5.18 -11.80 -6.75
N VAL A 63 4.41 -12.13 -5.71
CA VAL A 63 3.31 -11.32 -5.19
C VAL A 63 3.68 -10.80 -3.82
N VAL A 64 3.34 -9.54 -3.54
CA VAL A 64 3.60 -8.91 -2.25
C VAL A 64 2.32 -8.31 -1.67
N PRO A 65 2.12 -8.34 -0.35
CA PRO A 65 1.02 -7.63 0.27
C PRO A 65 1.27 -6.12 0.21
N VAL A 66 0.19 -5.35 0.09
CA VAL A 66 0.22 -3.87 0.08
C VAL A 66 -0.78 -3.30 1.08
N CYS A 67 -0.56 -2.06 1.51
CA CYS A 67 -1.48 -1.29 2.33
C CYS A 67 -1.64 0.11 1.72
N TYR A 68 -2.82 0.72 1.90
CA TYR A 68 -3.12 2.07 1.45
C TYR A 68 -3.78 2.87 2.57
N GLY A 69 -3.58 4.18 2.61
CA GLY A 69 -4.25 5.07 3.56
C GLY A 69 -3.54 5.21 4.91
N GLY A 70 -2.29 4.75 5.02
CA GLY A 70 -1.43 5.04 6.18
C GLY A 70 -1.79 4.34 7.50
N VAL A 71 -2.70 3.35 7.50
CA VAL A 71 -3.07 2.60 8.71
C VAL A 71 -2.86 1.11 8.46
N PHE A 72 -2.02 0.46 9.27
CA PHE A 72 -1.73 -0.97 9.19
C PHE A 72 -1.57 -1.57 10.59
N LEU A 73 -1.72 -2.90 10.68
CA LEU A 73 -1.50 -3.68 11.89
C LEU A 73 -0.26 -4.55 11.72
N THR A 74 0.65 -4.50 12.68
CA THR A 74 1.90 -5.28 12.69
C THR A 74 2.24 -5.73 14.10
N THR A 75 3.04 -6.78 14.25
CA THR A 75 3.62 -7.21 15.52
C THR A 75 4.99 -6.59 15.74
N TYR A 76 5.46 -6.60 17.00
CA TYR A 76 6.84 -6.20 17.31
C TYR A 76 7.88 -7.08 16.60
N SER A 77 7.64 -8.39 16.51
CA SER A 77 8.55 -9.31 15.82
C SER A 77 8.67 -9.00 14.32
N GLN A 78 7.59 -8.54 13.68
CA GLN A 78 7.62 -8.08 12.30
C GLN A 78 8.39 -6.76 12.14
N ILE A 79 8.32 -5.86 13.12
CA ILE A 79 9.12 -4.62 13.13
C ILE A 79 10.61 -4.92 13.35
N ALA A 80 10.94 -5.93 14.15
CA ALA A 80 12.32 -6.26 14.50
C ALA A 80 13.08 -7.08 13.43
N ASN A 81 12.37 -7.75 12.51
CA ASN A 81 12.92 -8.68 11.52
C ASN A 81 13.10 -8.22 10.05
N PRO A 82 13.02 -6.93 9.67
CA PRO A 82 13.39 -6.51 8.31
C PRO A 82 14.92 -6.53 8.04
N PRO A 83 15.37 -6.25 6.80
CA PRO A 83 16.78 -6.19 6.46
C PRO A 83 17.58 -5.26 7.39
N PRO A 84 18.82 -5.63 7.76
CA PRO A 84 19.66 -4.78 8.58
C PRO A 84 19.80 -3.36 8.03
N GLY A 85 19.53 -2.38 8.89
CA GLY A 85 19.63 -0.95 8.55
C GLY A 85 18.51 -0.39 7.67
N VAL A 86 17.49 -1.18 7.30
CA VAL A 86 16.37 -0.69 6.48
C VAL A 86 15.67 0.50 7.13
N TRP A 87 15.48 0.46 8.45
CA TRP A 87 14.83 1.54 9.19
C TRP A 87 15.60 2.85 9.10
N LYS A 88 16.92 2.79 9.22
CA LYS A 88 17.78 3.96 9.09
C LYS A 88 17.71 4.54 7.68
N ARG A 89 17.79 3.69 6.65
CA ARG A 89 17.70 4.12 5.24
C ARG A 89 16.33 4.72 4.91
N LEU A 90 15.26 4.11 5.42
CA LEU A 90 13.90 4.61 5.28
C LEU A 90 13.71 5.95 5.99
N GLU A 91 14.22 6.09 7.22
CA GLU A 91 14.19 7.36 7.96
C GLU A 91 14.93 8.45 7.18
N GLU A 92 16.15 8.19 6.72
CA GLU A 92 16.92 9.12 5.89
C GLU A 92 16.17 9.50 4.61
N SER A 93 15.64 8.51 3.88
CA SER A 93 14.91 8.72 2.63
C SER A 93 13.61 9.51 2.82
N LEU A 94 12.88 9.30 3.92
CA LEU A 94 11.59 9.91 4.19
C LEU A 94 11.68 11.22 4.99
N SER A 95 12.83 11.52 5.60
CA SER A 95 13.06 12.75 6.38
C SER A 95 13.03 14.04 5.55
N ARG A 96 13.08 13.89 4.23
CA ARG A 96 13.19 15.00 3.27
C ARG A 96 11.97 15.91 3.30
N ASP A 97 10.77 15.34 3.28
CA ASP A 97 9.51 16.08 3.45
C ASP A 97 8.34 15.15 3.76
N ASP A 98 7.19 15.70 4.14
CA ASP A 98 5.97 14.94 4.41
C ASP A 98 5.16 14.57 3.15
N ASN A 99 5.49 15.17 2.00
CA ASN A 99 4.81 14.96 0.72
C ASN A 99 5.80 14.82 -0.44
N ILE A 100 6.38 13.62 -0.57
CA ILE A 100 7.38 13.26 -1.58
C ILE A 100 7.05 11.91 -2.24
N GLU A 101 7.59 11.66 -3.43
CA GLU A 101 7.43 10.40 -4.14
C GLU A 101 7.87 9.18 -3.31
N GLU A 102 8.93 9.30 -2.53
CA GLU A 102 9.39 8.24 -1.63
C GLU A 102 8.34 7.86 -0.58
N GLY A 103 7.52 8.82 -0.11
CA GLY A 103 6.40 8.54 0.80
C GLY A 103 5.34 7.65 0.16
N HIS A 104 5.10 7.81 -1.14
CA HIS A 104 4.19 6.95 -1.89
C HIS A 104 4.78 5.58 -2.20
N TYR A 105 6.10 5.49 -2.42
CA TYR A 105 6.79 4.20 -2.52
C TYR A 105 6.72 3.46 -1.18
N ALA A 106 6.94 4.17 -0.08
CA ALA A 106 6.87 3.64 1.27
C ALA A 106 5.48 3.10 1.60
N GLU A 107 4.41 3.85 1.30
CA GLU A 107 3.01 3.42 1.47
C GLU A 107 2.77 2.03 0.85
N ARG A 108 3.24 1.82 -0.38
CA ARG A 108 3.10 0.55 -1.10
C ARG A 108 3.98 -0.58 -0.57
N SER A 109 5.04 -0.24 0.15
CA SER A 109 6.02 -1.21 0.66
C SER A 109 5.75 -1.66 2.10
N TRP A 110 4.95 -0.91 2.88
CA TRP A 110 4.76 -1.16 4.31
C TRP A 110 4.29 -2.57 4.62
N ALA A 111 3.23 -3.02 3.95
CA ALA A 111 2.71 -4.36 4.20
C ALA A 111 3.73 -5.44 3.80
N ALA A 112 4.50 -5.24 2.73
CA ALA A 112 5.53 -6.20 2.34
C ALA A 112 6.67 -6.29 3.37
N LEU A 113 7.03 -5.16 4.00
CA LEU A 113 8.08 -5.11 5.04
C LEU A 113 7.60 -5.59 6.42
N LEU A 114 6.35 -5.31 6.77
CA LEU A 114 5.79 -5.52 8.10
C LEU A 114 4.87 -6.73 8.20
N SER A 115 4.71 -7.49 7.12
CA SER A 115 4.00 -8.77 7.16
C SER A 115 4.98 -9.93 7.12
N THR A 116 4.48 -11.11 7.48
CA THR A 116 5.17 -12.35 7.13
C THR A 116 5.14 -12.52 5.60
N PRO A 117 6.25 -12.92 4.96
CA PRO A 117 6.24 -13.27 3.54
C PRO A 117 5.16 -14.28 3.20
N LEU A 118 4.58 -14.18 2.01
CA LEU A 118 3.53 -15.08 1.57
C LEU A 118 4.10 -16.48 1.40
N THR A 119 3.35 -17.48 1.85
CA THR A 119 3.60 -18.87 1.49
C THR A 119 3.35 -19.06 0.00
N LEU A 120 3.97 -20.09 -0.58
CA LEU A 120 3.76 -20.46 -1.99
C LEU A 120 2.27 -20.61 -2.33
N GLN A 121 1.46 -21.21 -1.45
CA GLN A 121 0.04 -21.37 -1.68
C GLN A 121 -0.69 -20.02 -1.77
N GLN A 122 -0.37 -19.07 -0.89
CA GLN A 122 -0.95 -17.72 -0.92
C GLN A 122 -0.55 -16.96 -2.19
N GLU A 123 0.71 -17.08 -2.64
CA GLU A 123 1.13 -16.50 -3.91
C GLU A 123 0.36 -17.10 -5.09
N LEU A 124 0.22 -18.42 -5.15
CA LEU A 124 -0.55 -19.09 -6.21
C LEU A 124 -2.02 -18.67 -6.21
N ASP A 125 -2.64 -18.55 -5.04
CA ASP A 125 -4.04 -18.10 -4.91
C ASP A 125 -4.22 -16.65 -5.38
N ALA A 126 -3.25 -15.77 -5.12
CA ALA A 126 -3.23 -14.42 -5.66
C ALA A 126 -3.03 -14.42 -7.18
N LEU A 127 -2.07 -15.21 -7.69
CA LEU A 127 -1.72 -15.28 -9.12
C LEU A 127 -2.84 -15.85 -9.99
N ARG A 128 -3.76 -16.66 -9.46
CA ARG A 128 -4.98 -17.05 -10.19
C ARG A 128 -5.81 -15.86 -10.66
N ARG A 129 -5.67 -14.71 -10.00
CA ARG A 129 -6.32 -13.43 -10.36
C ARG A 129 -5.39 -12.46 -11.10
N ALA A 130 -4.23 -12.89 -11.58
CA ALA A 130 -3.29 -12.01 -12.29
C ALA A 130 -3.88 -11.35 -13.55
N HIS A 131 -4.93 -11.94 -14.15
CA HIS A 131 -5.69 -11.33 -15.25
C HIS A 131 -6.50 -10.09 -14.83
N LEU A 132 -6.61 -9.82 -13.52
CA LEU A 132 -7.28 -8.65 -12.93
C LEU A 132 -6.26 -7.62 -12.41
N VAL A 133 -5.02 -7.65 -12.90
CA VAL A 133 -4.01 -6.68 -12.50
C VAL A 133 -4.31 -5.32 -13.11
N GLU A 134 -4.33 -4.29 -12.26
CA GLU A 134 -4.47 -2.90 -12.69
C GLU A 134 -3.16 -2.35 -13.27
N ASP A 135 -3.26 -1.72 -14.44
CA ASP A 135 -2.13 -1.05 -15.10
C ASP A 135 -2.17 0.48 -14.95
N LYS A 136 -3.27 1.02 -14.37
CA LYS A 136 -3.46 2.46 -14.16
C LYS A 136 -2.44 3.02 -13.17
N SER A 137 -2.03 4.28 -13.35
CA SER A 137 -0.90 4.87 -12.61
C SER A 137 -0.99 4.71 -11.09
N TRP A 138 -2.17 4.95 -10.50
CA TRP A 138 -2.37 4.93 -9.05
C TRP A 138 -2.48 3.54 -8.43
N PHE A 139 -2.69 2.49 -9.21
CA PHE A 139 -2.85 1.13 -8.69
C PHE A 139 -2.02 0.12 -9.48
N ARG A 140 -0.98 0.59 -10.17
CA ARG A 140 -0.15 -0.25 -11.03
C ARG A 140 0.37 -1.47 -10.26
N GLY A 141 0.05 -2.65 -10.78
CA GLY A 141 0.39 -3.94 -10.19
C GLY A 141 -0.64 -4.51 -9.22
N MET A 142 -1.70 -3.79 -8.85
CA MET A 142 -2.74 -4.26 -7.93
C MET A 142 -3.53 -5.42 -8.53
N ILE A 143 -3.58 -6.56 -7.84
CA ILE A 143 -4.44 -7.68 -8.19
C ILE A 143 -5.82 -7.44 -7.57
N LEU A 144 -6.83 -7.06 -8.37
CA LEU A 144 -8.15 -6.70 -7.84
C LEU A 144 -8.83 -7.82 -7.05
N GLY A 145 -9.61 -7.40 -6.06
CA GLY A 145 -10.48 -8.24 -5.24
C GLY A 145 -11.66 -8.84 -6.01
N PRO A 146 -12.48 -9.66 -5.32
CA PRO A 146 -13.75 -10.10 -5.87
C PRO A 146 -14.68 -8.91 -6.15
N LEU A 147 -15.73 -9.17 -6.94
CA LEU A 147 -16.82 -8.22 -7.10
C LEU A 147 -17.50 -8.00 -5.74
N ILE A 148 -17.82 -6.74 -5.43
CA ILE A 148 -18.64 -6.41 -4.28
C ILE A 148 -20.06 -6.80 -4.66
N GLU A 149 -20.56 -7.90 -4.07
CA GLU A 149 -22.00 -8.17 -4.10
C GLU A 149 -22.69 -7.06 -3.33
N THR A 150 -23.42 -6.19 -4.03
CA THR A 150 -24.31 -5.22 -3.39
C THR A 150 -25.48 -5.98 -2.82
N THR A 151 -25.33 -6.54 -1.62
CA THR A 151 -26.47 -7.07 -0.88
C THR A 151 -27.35 -5.88 -0.51
N THR A 152 -28.47 -5.74 -1.20
CA THR A 152 -29.58 -4.84 -0.83
C THR A 152 -30.33 -5.38 0.39
N ALA A 153 -29.62 -5.81 1.43
CA ALA A 153 -30.27 -6.15 2.69
C ALA A 153 -30.81 -4.85 3.29
N PRO A 154 -32.12 -4.74 3.58
CA PRO A 154 -32.65 -3.58 4.27
C PRO A 154 -31.93 -3.42 5.60
N LEU A 155 -31.57 -2.18 5.93
CA LEU A 155 -31.06 -1.81 7.25
C LEU A 155 -32.03 -2.36 8.32
N PRO A 156 -31.54 -3.04 9.37
CA PRO A 156 -32.43 -3.48 10.45
C PRO A 156 -33.09 -2.25 11.08
N GLU A 157 -34.42 -2.30 11.21
CA GLU A 157 -35.20 -1.23 11.82
C GLU A 157 -34.63 -0.89 13.21
N ALA A 158 -34.39 0.40 13.44
CA ALA A 158 -33.93 0.89 14.73
C ALA A 158 -34.95 0.51 15.81
N LYS A 159 -34.52 -0.28 16.81
CA LYS A 159 -35.37 -0.58 17.96
C LYS A 159 -35.73 0.73 18.68
N PRO A 160 -36.99 0.94 19.06
CA PRO A 160 -37.40 2.14 19.78
C PRO A 160 -36.66 2.25 21.11
N SER A 161 -36.12 3.44 21.36
CA SER A 161 -35.43 3.80 22.60
C SER A 161 -36.38 3.69 23.79
N VAL A 162 -36.08 2.78 24.72
CA VAL A 162 -36.77 2.72 26.01
C VAL A 162 -36.24 3.87 26.87
N ALA A 163 -37.12 4.81 27.23
CA ALA A 163 -36.78 5.90 28.14
C ALA A 163 -36.50 5.33 29.55
N PRO A 164 -35.51 5.86 30.28
CA PRO A 164 -35.20 5.39 31.62
C PRO A 164 -36.31 5.79 32.60
N SER A 165 -36.82 4.81 33.36
CA SER A 165 -37.75 5.04 34.47
C SER A 165 -37.07 5.88 35.56
N ALA A 166 -37.69 6.99 35.93
CA ALA A 166 -37.28 7.78 37.07
C ALA A 166 -37.69 7.07 38.38
N THR A 167 -36.74 6.90 39.29
CA THR A 167 -36.95 6.67 40.73
C THR A 167 -36.07 7.63 41.50
#